data_AF-A0A7Y8C152-F1
#
_entry.id   AF-A0A7Y8C152-F1
#
_cell.length_a   1.000
_cell.length_b   1.000
_cell.length_c   1.000
_cell.angle_alpha   90.00
_cell.angle_beta   90.00
_cell.angle_gamma   90.00
#
_symmetry.space_group_name_H-M   'P 1'
#
loop_
_entity.id
_entity.type
_entity.pdbx_description
1 polymer ?
#
loop_
_entity_poly.entity_id
_entity_poly.type
_entity_poly.pdbx_seq_one_letter_code
_entity_poly.pdbx_strand_id
1 'polypeptide(L)'
;MLYNSLRLPLVINIGLLAAQANAHSKLNMKFPFTNVDDPYEIPNYFLENDLWSSVEDSLIELAEMDHKNNFYPNVSPLLTEFGLLQEYWKLRDRIDPNFVDPDD
;
A
#
# COMPACT_ATOMS: atom_id res chain seq x y z
N MET A 1 13.64 14.06 16.95
CA MET A 1 12.56 13.50 16.13
C MET A 1 11.81 14.67 15.50
N LEU A 2 11.95 14.89 14.19
CA LEU A 2 11.16 15.91 13.49
C LEU A 2 9.81 15.29 13.16
N TYR A 3 8.73 15.82 13.72
CA TYR A 3 7.39 15.41 13.39
C TYR A 3 7.06 15.88 11.96
N ASN A 4 6.94 14.94 11.03
CA ASN A 4 6.49 15.25 9.68
C ASN A 4 4.95 15.24 9.66
N SER A 5 4.35 16.42 9.48
CA SER A 5 2.90 16.61 9.48
C SER A 5 2.19 15.89 8.33
N LEU A 6 2.90 15.51 7.27
CA LEU A 6 2.35 14.79 6.11
C LEU A 6 2.23 13.27 6.35
N ARG A 7 2.96 12.75 7.33
CA ARG A 7 3.05 11.30 7.57
C ARG A 7 1.71 10.70 7.98
N LEU A 8 1.04 11.29 8.97
CA LEU A 8 -0.24 10.76 9.46
C LEU A 8 -1.33 10.77 8.36
N PRO A 9 -1.52 11.86 7.59
CA PRO A 9 -2.39 11.85 6.42
C PRO A 9 -2.06 10.73 5.42
N LEU A 10 -0.78 10.52 5.11
CA LEU A 10 -0.36 9.48 4.17
C LEU A 10 -0.70 8.07 4.67
N VAL A 11 -0.43 7.78 5.96
CA VAL A 11 -0.81 6.50 6.57
C VAL A 11 -2.33 6.31 6.51
N ILE A 12 -3.13 7.32 6.84
CA ILE A 12 -4.60 7.25 6.73
C ILE A 12 -5.04 6.95 5.30
N ASN A 13 -4.42 7.60 4.31
CA ASN A 13 -4.72 7.38 2.89
C ASN A 13 -4.42 5.94 2.46
N ILE A 14 -3.27 5.39 2.86
CA ILE A 14 -2.91 3.99 2.61
C ILE A 14 -3.98 3.04 3.16
N GLY A 15 -4.42 3.26 4.40
CA GLY A 15 -5.46 2.41 5.00
C GLY A 15 -6.82 2.56 4.31
N LEU A 16 -7.18 3.76 3.86
CA LEU A 16 -8.41 3.99 3.09
C LEU A 16 -8.39 3.22 1.76
N LEU A 17 -7.30 3.34 1.00
CA LEU A 17 -7.13 2.65 -0.27
C LEU A 17 -7.16 1.12 -0.09
N ALA A 18 -6.44 0.59 0.90
CA ALA A 18 -6.43 -0.84 1.20
C ALA A 18 -7.81 -1.35 1.66
N ALA A 19 -8.54 -0.56 2.45
CA ALA A 19 -9.92 -0.88 2.84
C ALA A 19 -10.86 -0.93 1.63
N GLN A 20 -10.74 0.03 0.71
CA GLN A 20 -11.51 0.06 -0.54
C GLN A 20 -11.17 -1.15 -1.41
N ALA A 21 -9.88 -1.45 -1.62
CA ALA A 21 -9.44 -2.60 -2.41
C ALA A 21 -10.03 -3.90 -1.85
N ASN A 22 -9.94 -4.10 -0.52
CA ASN A 22 -10.53 -5.24 0.16
C ASN A 22 -12.06 -5.31 0.03
N ALA A 23 -12.75 -4.17 0.08
CA ALA A 23 -14.19 -4.13 -0.13
C ALA A 23 -14.56 -4.55 -1.56
N HIS A 24 -13.83 -4.03 -2.57
CA HIS A 24 -14.01 -4.40 -3.97
C HIS A 24 -13.71 -5.88 -4.20
N SER A 25 -12.63 -6.41 -3.63
CA SER A 25 -12.29 -7.84 -3.68
C SER A 25 -13.43 -8.72 -3.16
N LYS A 26 -13.99 -8.38 -2.00
CA LYS A 26 -15.13 -9.09 -1.41
C LYS A 26 -16.40 -9.00 -2.26
N LEU A 27 -16.65 -7.85 -2.88
CA LEU A 27 -17.78 -7.67 -3.79
C LEU A 27 -17.59 -8.50 -5.07
N ASN A 28 -16.40 -8.49 -5.67
CA ASN A 28 -16.05 -9.27 -6.85
C ASN A 28 -16.19 -10.78 -6.57
N MET A 29 -15.76 -11.26 -5.40
CA MET A 29 -15.95 -12.66 -5.00
C MET A 29 -17.44 -13.03 -4.85
N LYS A 30 -18.28 -12.10 -4.36
CA LYS A 30 -19.70 -12.35 -4.14
C LYS A 30 -20.53 -12.22 -5.41
N PHE A 31 -20.12 -11.32 -6.31
CA PHE A 31 -20.79 -10.98 -7.55
C PHE A 31 -19.76 -10.92 -8.67
N PRO A 32 -19.24 -12.08 -9.10
CA PRO A 32 -18.21 -12.12 -10.13
C PRO A 32 -18.78 -11.61 -11.45
N PHE A 33 -17.95 -10.88 -12.21
CA PHE A 33 -18.28 -10.52 -13.58
C PHE A 33 -18.29 -11.79 -14.43
N THR A 34 -19.48 -12.33 -14.71
CA THR A 34 -19.67 -13.47 -15.62
C THR A 34 -19.95 -13.00 -17.04
N ASN A 35 -19.35 -13.65 -18.04
CA ASN A 35 -19.51 -13.38 -19.47
C ASN A 35 -19.04 -11.98 -19.90
N VAL A 36 -17.79 -11.65 -19.56
CA VAL A 36 -17.15 -10.42 -20.00
C VAL A 36 -16.41 -10.68 -21.32
N ASP A 37 -16.93 -10.15 -22.43
CA ASP A 37 -16.25 -10.23 -23.73
C ASP A 37 -15.08 -9.24 -23.81
N ASP A 38 -15.25 -8.03 -23.24
CA ASP A 38 -14.19 -7.02 -23.09
C ASP A 38 -14.17 -6.45 -21.65
N PRO A 39 -13.10 -6.71 -20.88
CA PRO A 39 -12.88 -6.13 -19.54
C PRO A 39 -12.94 -4.61 -19.47
N TYR A 40 -12.57 -3.91 -20.55
CA TYR A 40 -12.51 -2.45 -20.58
C TYR A 40 -13.89 -1.79 -20.71
N GLU A 41 -14.92 -2.55 -21.10
CA GLU A 41 -16.30 -2.06 -21.16
C GLU A 41 -17.00 -2.09 -19.79
N ILE A 42 -16.42 -2.79 -18.80
CA ILE A 42 -16.98 -2.90 -17.46
C ILE A 42 -16.40 -1.80 -16.56
N PRO A 43 -17.22 -0.87 -16.08
CA PRO A 43 -16.78 0.12 -15.11
C PRO A 43 -16.21 -0.58 -13.87
N ASN A 44 -15.02 -0.14 -13.45
CA ASN A 44 -14.31 -0.64 -12.28
C ASN A 44 -13.77 -2.08 -12.37
N TYR A 45 -13.69 -2.69 -13.56
CA TYR A 45 -13.14 -4.04 -13.72
C TYR A 45 -11.74 -4.19 -13.09
N PHE A 46 -10.88 -3.19 -13.31
CA PHE A 46 -9.50 -3.16 -12.77
C PHE A 46 -9.36 -2.41 -11.45
N LEU A 47 -10.47 -1.90 -10.88
CA LEU A 47 -10.41 -0.97 -9.75
C LEU A 47 -9.71 -1.55 -8.52
N GLU A 48 -9.91 -2.84 -8.22
CA GLU A 48 -9.21 -3.51 -7.12
C GLU A 48 -7.69 -3.46 -7.31
N ASN A 49 -7.21 -3.75 -8.53
CA ASN A 49 -5.80 -3.71 -8.87
C ASN A 49 -5.28 -2.27 -8.84
N ASP A 50 -6.01 -1.32 -9.40
CA ASP A 50 -5.64 0.11 -9.42
C ASP A 50 -5.52 0.66 -7.98
N LEU A 51 -6.40 0.23 -7.08
CA LEU A 51 -6.35 0.59 -5.66
C LEU A 51 -5.13 -0.02 -4.96
N TRP A 52 -4.80 -1.29 -5.23
CA TRP A 52 -3.58 -1.91 -4.68
C TRP A 52 -2.29 -1.28 -5.22
N SER A 53 -2.22 -0.96 -6.52
CA SER A 53 -1.10 -0.18 -7.05
C SER A 53 -0.98 1.19 -6.36
N SER A 54 -2.10 1.87 -6.11
CA SER A 54 -2.09 3.14 -5.37
C SER A 54 -1.62 2.98 -3.91
N VAL A 55 -1.92 1.84 -3.28
CA VAL A 55 -1.39 1.48 -1.95
C VAL A 55 0.13 1.32 -2.01
N GLU A 56 0.64 0.58 -3.00
CA GLU A 56 2.08 0.35 -3.18
C GLU A 56 2.84 1.66 -3.38
N ASP A 57 2.37 2.52 -4.28
CA ASP A 57 2.97 3.84 -4.53
C ASP A 57 3.01 4.70 -3.25
N SER A 58 1.90 4.72 -2.51
CA SER A 58 1.81 5.46 -1.25
C SER A 58 2.72 4.88 -0.16
N LEU A 59 2.94 3.55 -0.15
CA LEU A 59 3.81 2.86 0.79
C LEU A 59 5.28 3.17 0.51
N ILE A 60 5.66 3.28 -0.76
CA ILE A 60 6.99 3.75 -1.20
C ILE A 60 7.21 5.19 -0.72
N GLU A 61 6.25 6.09 -0.96
CA GLU A 61 6.33 7.48 -0.48
C GLU A 61 6.52 7.53 1.04
N LEU A 62 5.78 6.70 1.79
CA LEU A 62 5.91 6.62 3.24
C LEU A 62 7.30 6.13 3.68
N ALA A 63 7.84 5.10 3.01
CA ALA A 63 9.16 4.56 3.30
C ALA A 63 10.26 5.61 3.04
N GLU A 64 10.21 6.31 1.90
CA GLU A 64 11.14 7.40 1.56
C GLU A 64 11.06 8.56 2.55
N MET A 65 9.83 8.97 2.89
CA MET A 65 9.58 10.03 3.85
C MET A 65 10.14 9.68 5.23
N ASP A 66 9.88 8.46 5.70
CA ASP A 66 10.33 8.01 7.02
C ASP A 66 11.85 7.77 7.06
N HIS A 67 12.45 7.28 5.97
CA HIS A 67 13.90 7.17 5.81
C HIS A 67 14.56 8.56 5.89
N LYS A 68 14.10 9.52 5.08
CA LYS A 68 14.63 10.89 5.06
C LYS A 68 14.54 11.60 6.41
N ASN A 69 13.50 11.31 7.20
CA ASN A 69 13.27 11.92 8.51
C ASN A 69 13.87 11.13 9.68
N ASN A 70 14.62 10.05 9.42
CA ASN A 70 15.16 9.15 10.44
C ASN A 70 14.08 8.66 11.44
N PHE A 71 12.88 8.37 10.93
CA PHE A 71 11.73 7.95 11.72
C PHE A 71 11.52 6.44 11.58
N TYR A 72 11.65 5.65 12.65
CA TYR A 72 11.61 4.18 12.60
C TYR A 72 10.44 3.63 13.44
N PRO A 73 9.24 3.47 12.87
CA PRO A 73 8.07 3.01 13.61
C PRO A 73 8.12 1.50 13.85
N ASN A 74 8.38 1.07 15.08
CA ASN A 74 8.30 -0.36 15.44
C ASN A 74 6.90 -0.96 15.24
N VAL A 75 5.87 -0.11 15.30
CA VAL A 75 4.47 -0.50 15.11
C VAL A 75 3.75 0.55 14.27
N SER A 76 2.83 0.10 13.45
CA SER A 76 1.87 0.96 12.74
C SER A 76 0.54 0.21 12.64
N PRO A 77 -0.43 0.47 13.56
CA PRO A 77 -1.66 -0.32 13.64
C PRO A 77 -2.39 -0.47 12.31
N LEU A 78 -2.44 0.61 11.52
CA LEU A 78 -3.13 0.61 10.23
C LEU A 78 -2.38 -0.21 9.17
N LEU A 79 -1.05 -0.14 9.13
CA LEU A 79 -0.27 -0.99 8.21
C LEU A 79 -0.33 -2.46 8.64
N THR A 80 -0.33 -2.73 9.95
CA THR A 80 -0.47 -4.10 10.47
C THR A 80 -1.83 -4.69 10.11
N GLU A 81 -2.92 -3.93 10.26
CA GLU A 81 -4.28 -4.38 9.95
C GLU A 81 -4.41 -4.87 8.51
N PHE A 82 -3.75 -4.19 7.56
CA PHE A 82 -3.79 -4.54 6.14
C PHE A 82 -2.60 -5.41 5.69
N GLY A 83 -1.76 -5.90 6.61
CA GLY A 83 -0.60 -6.75 6.28
C GLY A 83 0.55 -6.02 5.56
N LEU A 84 0.54 -4.68 5.55
CA LEU A 84 1.49 -3.83 4.81
C LEU A 84 2.76 -3.50 5.59
N LEU A 85 2.82 -3.79 6.90
CA LEU A 85 3.96 -3.41 7.74
C LEU A 85 5.26 -4.07 7.29
N GLN A 86 5.22 -5.34 6.86
CA GLN A 86 6.41 -6.05 6.39
C GLN A 86 6.90 -5.48 5.05
N GLU A 87 6.00 -5.22 4.11
CA GLU A 87 6.35 -4.63 2.82
C GLU A 87 6.90 -3.21 2.97
N TYR A 88 6.34 -2.41 3.88
CA TYR A 88 6.90 -1.12 4.25
C TYR A 88 8.37 -1.23 4.68
N TRP A 89 8.70 -2.20 5.53
CA TRP A 89 10.08 -2.38 6.00
C TRP A 89 11.02 -2.79 4.87
N LYS A 90 10.61 -3.73 4.01
CA LYS A 90 11.39 -4.10 2.82
C LYS A 90 11.65 -2.91 1.91
N LEU A 91 10.63 -2.09 1.64
CA LEU A 91 10.77 -0.89 0.83
C LEU A 91 11.74 0.11 1.45
N ARG A 92 11.63 0.30 2.76
CA ARG A 92 12.52 1.19 3.50
C ARG A 92 13.96 0.71 3.48
N ASP A 93 14.19 -0.58 3.70
CA ASP A 93 15.53 -1.15 3.73
C ASP A 93 16.21 -1.01 2.36
N ARG A 94 15.48 -1.22 1.26
CA ARG A 94 15.97 -0.99 -0.11
C ARG A 94 16.41 0.44 -0.42
N ILE A 95 15.95 1.42 0.35
CA ILE A 95 16.34 2.83 0.19
C ILE A 95 17.71 3.09 0.83
N ASP A 96 18.14 2.27 1.79
CA ASP A 96 19.49 2.40 2.36
C ASP A 96 20.53 2.02 1.31
N PRO A 97 21.45 2.93 0.93
CA PRO A 97 22.47 2.66 -0.07
C PRO A 97 23.47 1.56 0.34
N ASN A 98 23.45 1.13 1.61
CA ASN A 98 24.25 0.01 2.12
C ASN A 98 23.44 -1.30 2.25
N PHE A 99 22.18 -1.32 1.81
CA PHE A 99 21.37 -2.52 1.84
C PHE A 99 21.96 -3.58 0.91
N VAL A 100 22.24 -4.74 1.49
CA VAL A 100 22.56 -5.97 0.75
C VAL A 100 21.33 -6.84 0.88
N ASP A 101 20.66 -7.09 -0.24
CA ASP A 101 19.52 -8.00 -0.26
C ASP A 101 20.04 -9.40 0.14
N PRO A 102 19.51 -10.03 1.20
CA PRO A 102 19.96 -11.36 1.61
C PRO A 102 19.68 -12.45 0.56
N ASP A 103 18.89 -12.15 -0.47
CA ASP A 103 18.55 -13.06 -1.57
C ASP A 103 19.38 -12.82 -2.87
N ASP A 104 20.35 -11.88 -2.88
CA ASP A 104 21.30 -11.62 -3.99
C ASP A 104 22.70 -12.24 -3.78
#